data_AF-A0AAD4LXP6-F1
#
_entry.id   AF-A0AAD4LXP6-F1
#
_cell.length_a   1.000
_cell.length_b   1.000
_cell.length_c   1.000
_cell.angle_alpha   90.00
_cell.angle_beta   90.00
_cell.angle_gamma   90.00
#
_symmetry.space_group_name_H-M   'P 1'
#
loop_
_entity.id
_entity.type
_entity.pdbx_description
1 polymer ?
#
loop_
_entity_poly.entity_id
_entity_poly.type
_entity_poly.pdbx_seq_one_letter_code
_entity_poly.pdbx_strand_id
1 'polypeptide(L)'
;LPHPCDTQFSPHFHLDDTINIANDGVGRAVDAMEDFLNRWAETRLQKEPDWDADKELEQGLASFQTLLEFHTDIAFDFFEAWSLRNIFAVHPDLPLVAPHHAGLDLINFRREAELLAEVDELWRKIKNQKHLKRLLTRAARASQRHAKQAQTRLDRLSFIQPEQLRELHVLAKDVDTLYMNVSGLPPLDPIDMDVHLPEPGKREWEVGKAGYLSWASAQLIENAKGAAAGGSVLGGASAEEVSAVISKEDVAAAVHALGKES
;
A
#
# COMPACT_ATOMS: atom_id res chain seq x y z
N LEU A 1 -26.52 31.73 -20.31
CA LEU A 1 -26.47 30.53 -21.18
C LEU A 1 -26.31 29.33 -20.26
N PRO A 2 -27.37 28.53 -20.03
CA PRO A 2 -27.28 27.36 -19.17
C PRO A 2 -26.30 26.35 -19.80
N HIS A 3 -25.45 25.76 -18.97
CA HIS A 3 -24.40 24.84 -19.41
C HIS A 3 -25.02 23.51 -19.92
N PRO A 4 -24.43 22.87 -20.93
CA PRO A 4 -24.95 21.67 -21.60
C PRO A 4 -24.94 20.38 -20.76
N CYS A 5 -24.83 20.46 -19.43
CA CYS A 5 -24.58 19.31 -18.56
C CYS A 5 -25.81 18.48 -18.20
N ASP A 6 -27.03 18.96 -18.52
CA ASP A 6 -28.27 18.27 -18.14
C ASP A 6 -28.72 17.22 -19.16
N THR A 7 -28.24 17.33 -20.40
CA THR A 7 -28.37 16.27 -21.38
C THR A 7 -27.02 15.53 -21.38
N GLN A 8 -27.05 14.21 -21.18
CA GLN A 8 -25.85 13.36 -21.32
C GLN A 8 -25.23 13.41 -22.74
N PHE A 9 -25.84 14.15 -23.65
CA PHE A 9 -25.47 14.34 -25.04
C PHE A 9 -25.58 15.83 -25.40
N SER A 10 -24.70 16.32 -26.27
CA SER A 10 -24.87 17.67 -26.85
C SER A 10 -25.95 17.60 -27.93
N PRO A 11 -26.97 18.49 -27.93
CA PRO A 11 -27.97 18.55 -28.99
C PRO A 11 -27.38 18.69 -30.39
N HIS A 12 -26.26 19.40 -30.54
CA HIS A 12 -25.56 19.55 -31.81
C HIS A 12 -25.06 18.21 -32.36
N PHE A 13 -24.47 17.34 -31.53
CA PHE A 13 -24.00 16.03 -31.99
C PHE A 13 -25.16 15.13 -32.44
N HIS A 14 -26.30 15.19 -31.75
CA HIS A 14 -27.48 14.42 -32.16
C HIS A 14 -28.04 14.88 -33.50
N LEU A 15 -28.06 16.20 -33.75
CA LEU A 15 -28.51 16.76 -35.01
C LEU A 15 -27.54 16.41 -36.14
N ASP A 16 -26.23 16.54 -35.92
CA ASP A 16 -25.19 16.15 -36.88
C ASP A 16 -25.31 14.67 -37.27
N ASP A 17 -25.41 13.76 -36.30
CA ASP A 17 -25.62 12.32 -36.56
C ASP A 17 -26.89 12.07 -37.40
N THR A 18 -27.97 12.79 -37.12
CA THR A 18 -29.24 12.65 -37.87
C THR A 18 -29.09 13.13 -39.32
N ILE A 19 -28.39 14.24 -39.53
CA ILE A 19 -28.13 14.80 -40.86
C ILE A 19 -27.23 13.85 -41.67
N ASN A 20 -26.18 13.30 -41.03
CA ASN A 20 -25.29 12.33 -41.65
C ASN A 20 -26.05 11.07 -42.11
N ILE A 21 -26.91 10.51 -41.24
CA ILE A 21 -27.76 9.36 -41.59
C ILE A 21 -28.71 9.69 -42.74
N ALA A 22 -29.26 10.91 -42.77
CA ALA A 22 -30.16 11.32 -43.82
C ALA A 22 -29.45 11.49 -45.17
N ASN A 23 -28.26 12.08 -45.19
CA ASN A 23 -27.42 12.20 -46.39
C ASN A 23 -27.01 10.83 -46.92
N ASP A 24 -26.62 9.90 -46.04
CA ASP A 24 -26.38 8.51 -46.42
C ASP A 24 -27.64 7.82 -47.00
N GLY A 25 -28.82 8.22 -46.51
CA GLY A 25 -30.11 7.74 -47.03
C GLY A 25 -30.41 8.29 -48.43
N VAL A 26 -30.10 9.57 -48.66
CA VAL A 26 -30.22 10.23 -49.97
C VAL A 26 -29.30 9.57 -50.99
N GLY A 27 -28.03 9.36 -50.66
CA GLY A 27 -27.08 8.67 -51.53
C GLY A 27 -27.58 7.27 -51.92
N ARG A 28 -28.00 6.46 -50.94
CA ARG A 28 -28.58 5.14 -51.20
C ARG A 28 -29.83 5.16 -52.08
N ALA A 29 -30.65 6.21 -51.99
CA ALA A 29 -31.83 6.36 -52.84
C ALA A 29 -31.45 6.71 -54.29
N VAL A 30 -30.43 7.54 -54.49
CA VAL A 30 -29.89 7.86 -55.82
C VAL A 30 -29.26 6.61 -56.45
N ASP A 31 -28.45 5.85 -55.70
CA ASP A 31 -27.84 4.60 -56.18
C ASP A 31 -28.92 3.57 -56.60
N ALA A 32 -29.97 3.40 -55.79
CA ALA A 32 -31.06 2.49 -56.11
C ALA A 32 -31.86 2.95 -57.35
N MET A 33 -31.94 4.27 -57.57
CA MET A 33 -32.59 4.83 -58.76
C MET A 33 -31.72 4.65 -60.00
N GLU A 34 -30.39 4.78 -59.89
CA GLU A 34 -29.43 4.47 -60.96
C GLU A 34 -29.60 3.03 -61.45
N ASP A 35 -29.61 2.05 -60.53
CA ASP A 35 -29.83 0.64 -60.84
C ASP A 35 -31.15 0.39 -61.59
N PHE A 36 -32.22 1.08 -61.18
CA PHE A 36 -33.52 0.97 -61.83
C PHE A 36 -33.52 1.58 -63.24
N LEU A 37 -32.92 2.77 -63.37
CA LEU A 37 -32.83 3.50 -64.62
C LEU A 37 -31.94 2.77 -65.65
N ASN A 38 -30.85 2.14 -65.22
CA ASN A 38 -30.00 1.32 -66.07
C ASN A 38 -30.77 0.13 -66.67
N ARG A 39 -31.55 -0.60 -65.85
CA ARG A 39 -32.41 -1.70 -66.35
C ARG A 39 -33.47 -1.20 -67.35
N TRP A 40 -34.01 -0.02 -67.09
CA TRP A 40 -34.98 0.61 -67.99
C TRP A 40 -34.32 1.03 -69.31
N ALA A 41 -33.13 1.61 -69.26
CA ALA A 41 -32.33 2.01 -70.42
C ALA A 41 -31.97 0.80 -71.30
N GLU A 42 -31.49 -0.31 -70.72
CA GLU A 42 -31.20 -1.56 -71.45
C GLU A 42 -32.42 -2.07 -72.22
N THR A 43 -33.61 -2.04 -71.60
CA THR A 43 -34.87 -2.47 -72.21
C THR A 43 -35.26 -1.56 -73.39
N ARG A 44 -34.87 -0.28 -73.33
CA ARG A 44 -35.19 0.71 -74.36
C ARG A 44 -34.20 0.66 -75.53
N LEU A 45 -32.92 0.41 -75.25
CA LEU A 45 -31.88 0.25 -76.27
C LEU A 45 -32.19 -0.92 -77.22
N GLN A 46 -32.88 -1.97 -76.72
CA GLN A 46 -33.38 -3.07 -77.56
C GLN A 46 -34.42 -2.62 -78.62
N LYS A 47 -35.13 -1.51 -78.37
CA LYS A 47 -36.16 -0.96 -79.27
C LYS A 47 -35.62 0.17 -80.15
N GLU A 48 -34.74 0.99 -79.60
CA GLU A 48 -34.16 2.17 -80.25
C GLU A 48 -32.62 2.15 -80.07
N PRO A 49 -31.86 1.54 -80.99
CA PRO A 49 -30.42 1.32 -80.83
C PRO A 49 -29.56 2.58 -81.06
N ASP A 50 -30.11 3.64 -81.65
CA ASP A 50 -29.38 4.89 -81.94
C ASP A 50 -29.43 5.91 -80.77
N TRP A 51 -30.04 5.56 -79.64
CA TRP A 51 -30.17 6.44 -78.48
C TRP A 51 -28.96 6.33 -77.54
N ASP A 52 -28.31 7.47 -77.25
CA ASP A 52 -27.17 7.58 -76.32
C ASP A 52 -27.65 7.61 -74.86
N ALA A 53 -28.16 6.46 -74.41
CA ALA A 53 -28.84 6.30 -73.14
C ALA A 53 -27.95 6.65 -71.94
N ASP A 54 -26.70 6.19 -71.95
CA ASP A 54 -25.78 6.30 -70.82
C ASP A 54 -25.50 7.78 -70.50
N LYS A 55 -25.23 8.59 -71.53
CA LYS A 55 -24.91 10.00 -71.37
C LYS A 55 -26.08 10.83 -70.86
N GLU A 56 -27.28 10.61 -71.40
CA GLU A 56 -28.49 11.32 -70.94
C GLU A 56 -28.86 10.89 -69.51
N LEU A 57 -28.67 9.61 -69.17
CA LEU A 57 -28.95 9.09 -67.84
C LEU A 57 -27.99 9.67 -66.80
N GLU A 58 -26.68 9.60 -67.04
CA GLU A 58 -25.65 10.14 -66.14
C GLU A 58 -25.84 11.63 -65.92
N GLN A 59 -26.13 12.39 -66.99
CA GLN A 59 -26.38 13.83 -66.89
C GLN A 59 -27.65 14.13 -66.08
N GLY A 60 -28.74 13.40 -66.36
CA GLY A 60 -30.00 13.55 -65.63
C GLY A 60 -29.87 13.19 -64.15
N LEU A 61 -29.22 12.07 -63.86
CA LEU A 61 -28.98 11.57 -62.51
C LEU A 61 -28.09 12.54 -61.71
N ALA A 62 -26.99 13.01 -62.30
CA ALA A 62 -26.11 13.99 -61.66
C ALA A 62 -26.83 15.31 -61.36
N SER A 63 -27.70 15.77 -62.28
CA SER A 63 -28.51 16.97 -62.06
C SER A 63 -29.55 16.79 -60.95
N PHE A 64 -30.15 15.59 -60.86
CA PHE A 64 -31.10 15.25 -59.81
C PHE A 64 -30.42 15.13 -58.45
N GLN A 65 -29.27 14.45 -58.37
CA GLN A 65 -28.48 14.33 -57.16
C GLN A 65 -28.10 15.71 -56.62
N THR A 66 -27.54 16.58 -57.46
CA THR A 66 -27.18 17.95 -57.05
C THR A 66 -28.39 18.73 -56.53
N LEU A 67 -29.54 18.60 -57.20
CA LEU A 67 -30.78 19.26 -56.79
C LEU A 67 -31.28 18.73 -55.44
N LEU A 68 -31.21 17.42 -55.25
CA LEU A 68 -31.65 16.77 -54.02
C LEU A 68 -30.75 17.16 -52.85
N GLU A 69 -29.42 17.05 -53.02
CA GLU A 69 -28.42 17.47 -52.04
C GLU A 69 -28.63 18.94 -51.61
N PHE A 70 -28.83 19.84 -52.57
CA PHE A 70 -29.08 21.26 -52.29
C PHE A 70 -30.36 21.49 -51.46
N HIS A 71 -31.46 20.81 -51.80
CA HIS A 71 -32.71 20.96 -51.06
C HIS A 71 -32.67 20.29 -49.69
N THR A 72 -31.98 19.15 -49.56
CA THR A 72 -31.83 18.47 -48.29
C THR A 72 -30.94 19.26 -47.34
N ASP A 73 -29.86 19.87 -47.83
CA ASP A 73 -28.98 20.74 -47.05
C ASP A 73 -29.76 21.92 -46.43
N ILE A 74 -30.51 22.65 -47.26
CA ILE A 74 -31.36 23.76 -46.79
C ILE A 74 -32.42 23.29 -45.79
N ALA A 75 -33.06 22.15 -46.06
CA ALA A 75 -34.09 21.63 -45.16
C ALA A 75 -33.50 21.24 -43.80
N PHE A 76 -32.29 20.66 -43.79
CA PHE A 76 -31.60 20.27 -42.58
C PHE A 76 -31.04 21.46 -41.81
N ASP A 77 -30.57 22.52 -42.46
CA ASP A 77 -30.23 23.79 -41.81
C ASP A 77 -31.42 24.39 -41.05
N PHE A 78 -32.59 24.43 -41.70
CA PHE A 78 -33.82 24.91 -41.04
C PHE A 78 -34.25 24.00 -39.89
N PHE A 79 -34.12 22.70 -40.06
CA PHE A 79 -34.41 21.73 -39.01
C PHE A 79 -33.46 21.87 -37.82
N GLU A 80 -32.16 22.05 -38.04
CA GLU A 80 -31.17 22.24 -36.98
C GLU A 80 -31.49 23.52 -36.19
N ALA A 81 -31.63 24.65 -36.90
CA ALA A 81 -31.93 25.94 -36.28
C ALA A 81 -33.26 25.92 -35.52
N TRP A 82 -34.30 25.28 -36.08
CA TRP A 82 -35.60 25.16 -35.41
C TRP A 82 -35.53 24.26 -34.19
N SER A 83 -34.82 23.13 -34.26
CA SER A 83 -34.70 22.17 -33.16
C SER A 83 -33.96 22.77 -31.97
N LEU A 84 -32.85 23.48 -32.22
CA LEU A 84 -32.09 24.16 -31.17
C LEU A 84 -32.90 25.29 -30.51
N ARG A 85 -33.75 25.99 -31.26
CA ARG A 85 -34.54 27.11 -30.74
C ARG A 85 -35.82 26.68 -30.01
N ASN A 86 -36.39 25.51 -30.34
CA ASN A 86 -37.71 25.13 -29.82
C ASN A 86 -37.68 23.85 -28.97
N ILE A 87 -36.95 22.81 -29.38
CA ILE A 87 -36.94 21.53 -28.68
C ILE A 87 -35.89 21.55 -27.56
N PHE A 88 -34.68 21.97 -27.89
CA PHE A 88 -33.55 21.97 -26.96
C PHE A 88 -33.36 23.29 -26.22
N ALA A 89 -34.20 24.29 -26.51
CA ALA A 89 -34.17 25.57 -25.82
C ALA A 89 -34.85 25.46 -24.45
N VAL A 90 -34.08 25.74 -23.41
CA VAL A 90 -34.62 25.93 -22.06
C VAL A 90 -34.91 27.41 -21.85
N HIS A 91 -36.16 27.75 -21.52
CA HIS A 91 -36.54 29.12 -21.23
C HIS A 91 -35.88 29.60 -19.93
N PRO A 92 -35.24 30.79 -19.90
CA PRO A 92 -34.51 31.27 -18.73
C PRO A 92 -35.41 31.50 -17.51
N ASP A 93 -36.70 31.75 -17.72
CA ASP A 93 -37.65 32.00 -16.64
C ASP A 93 -38.20 30.72 -16.00
N LEU A 94 -37.87 29.54 -16.54
CA LEU A 94 -38.31 28.28 -15.95
C LEU A 94 -37.31 27.86 -14.86
N PRO A 95 -37.75 27.65 -13.59
CA PRO A 95 -36.87 27.22 -12.51
C PRO A 95 -36.55 25.73 -12.65
N LEU A 96 -35.82 25.37 -13.71
CA LEU A 96 -35.28 24.03 -13.91
C LEU A 96 -34.05 23.87 -13.02
N VAL A 97 -34.19 23.03 -12.00
CA VAL A 97 -33.07 22.57 -11.20
C VAL A 97 -32.68 21.20 -11.75
N ALA A 98 -31.45 21.09 -12.24
CA ALA A 98 -30.91 19.82 -12.66
C ALA A 98 -31.04 18.79 -11.52
N PRO A 99 -31.35 17.50 -11.80
CA PRO A 99 -31.49 16.50 -10.75
C PRO A 99 -30.28 16.39 -9.81
N HIS A 100 -29.08 16.64 -10.33
CA HIS A 100 -27.83 16.63 -9.54
C HIS A 100 -27.58 17.92 -8.75
N HIS A 101 -28.28 19.01 -9.10
CA HIS A 101 -28.31 20.25 -8.32
C HIS A 101 -29.47 20.28 -7.32
N ALA A 102 -30.31 19.24 -7.27
CA ALA A 102 -31.37 19.13 -6.29
C ALA A 102 -30.79 19.03 -4.87
N GLY A 103 -31.06 20.03 -4.04
CA GLY A 103 -30.54 20.13 -2.68
C GLY A 103 -29.14 20.75 -2.56
N LEU A 104 -28.56 21.24 -3.66
CA LEU A 104 -27.32 22.00 -3.62
C LEU A 104 -27.62 23.44 -3.18
N ASP A 105 -27.44 23.71 -1.89
CA ASP A 105 -27.53 25.07 -1.35
C ASP A 105 -26.14 25.72 -1.33
N LEU A 106 -25.83 26.48 -2.38
CA LEU A 106 -24.55 27.17 -2.55
C LEU A 106 -24.38 28.39 -1.61
N ILE A 107 -25.39 28.71 -0.79
CA ILE A 107 -25.38 29.88 0.09
C ILE A 107 -24.71 29.54 1.45
N ASN A 108 -24.67 28.26 1.83
CA ASN A 108 -24.27 27.83 3.17
C ASN A 108 -22.75 27.61 3.35
N PHE A 109 -21.94 28.66 3.18
CA PHE A 109 -20.49 28.64 3.43
C PHE A 109 -20.11 28.15 4.83
N ARG A 110 -20.95 28.44 5.84
CA ARG A 110 -20.72 27.98 7.21
C ARG A 110 -20.77 26.45 7.31
N ARG A 111 -21.73 25.82 6.63
CA ARG A 111 -21.88 24.36 6.65
C ARG A 111 -20.72 23.69 5.92
N GLU A 112 -20.26 24.28 4.82
CA GLU A 112 -19.07 23.81 4.10
C GLU A 112 -17.83 23.83 5.00
N ALA A 113 -17.57 24.94 5.72
CA ALA A 113 -16.43 25.03 6.63
C ALA A 113 -16.51 24.01 7.77
N GLU A 114 -17.69 23.78 8.34
CA GLU A 114 -17.93 22.73 9.35
C GLU A 114 -17.64 21.33 8.80
N LEU A 115 -18.12 21.02 7.59
CA LEU A 115 -17.89 19.73 6.94
C LEU A 115 -16.42 19.53 6.58
N LEU A 116 -15.72 20.56 6.11
CA LEU A 116 -14.28 20.49 5.83
C LEU A 116 -13.48 20.24 7.12
N ALA A 117 -13.83 20.90 8.22
CA ALA A 117 -13.23 20.65 9.53
C ALA A 117 -13.51 19.21 10.03
N GLU A 118 -14.71 18.69 9.80
CA GLU A 118 -15.06 17.31 10.10
C GLU A 118 -14.23 16.32 9.28
N VAL A 119 -14.06 16.57 7.98
CA VAL A 119 -13.22 15.77 7.08
C VAL A 119 -11.77 15.74 7.59
N ASP A 120 -11.21 16.89 7.96
CA ASP A 120 -9.85 16.97 8.50
C ASP A 120 -9.69 16.18 9.81
N GLU A 121 -10.69 16.25 10.69
CA GLU A 121 -10.70 15.49 11.94
C GLU A 121 -10.78 13.98 11.67
N LEU A 122 -11.60 13.54 10.71
CA LEU A 122 -11.65 12.15 10.27
C LEU A 122 -10.31 11.70 9.69
N TRP A 123 -9.63 12.54 8.91
CA TRP A 123 -8.30 12.24 8.41
C TRP A 123 -7.28 12.06 9.53
N ARG A 124 -7.32 12.89 10.58
CA ARG A 124 -6.47 12.71 11.78
C ARG A 124 -6.78 11.39 12.47
N LYS A 125 -8.07 11.06 12.68
CA LYS A 125 -8.49 9.79 13.28
C LYS A 125 -7.98 8.59 12.48
N ILE A 126 -8.09 8.62 11.15
CA ILE A 126 -7.57 7.57 10.27
C ILE A 126 -6.04 7.44 10.41
N LYS A 127 -5.30 8.55 10.44
CA LYS A 127 -3.84 8.53 10.64
C LYS A 127 -3.47 7.91 11.98
N ASN A 128 -4.16 8.27 13.06
CA ASN A 128 -3.96 7.71 14.41
C ASN A 128 -4.27 6.21 14.44
N GLN A 129 -5.38 5.78 13.84
CA GLN A 129 -5.74 4.36 13.74
C GLN A 129 -4.71 3.56 12.93
N LYS A 130 -4.22 4.11 11.81
CA LYS A 130 -3.15 3.49 11.01
C LYS A 130 -1.85 3.37 11.81
N HIS A 131 -1.50 4.38 12.60
CA HIS A 131 -0.33 4.35 13.47
C HIS A 131 -0.47 3.28 14.56
N LEU A 132 -1.59 3.27 15.28
CA LEU A 132 -1.90 2.28 16.32
C LEU A 132 -1.85 0.85 15.76
N LYS A 133 -2.46 0.62 14.58
CA LYS A 133 -2.41 -0.69 13.91
C LYS A 133 -0.98 -1.16 13.65
N ARG A 134 -0.08 -0.25 13.23
CA ARG A 134 1.34 -0.58 13.01
C ARG A 134 2.03 -0.97 14.33
N LEU A 135 1.78 -0.22 15.41
CA LEU A 135 2.32 -0.54 16.73
C LEU A 135 1.82 -1.89 17.24
N LEU A 136 0.51 -2.14 17.18
CA LEU A 136 -0.08 -3.41 17.61
C LEU A 136 0.43 -4.59 16.79
N THR A 137 0.59 -4.42 15.47
CA THR A 137 1.16 -5.46 14.61
C THR A 137 2.61 -5.78 15.01
N ARG A 138 3.41 -4.76 15.35
CA ARG A 138 4.79 -4.95 15.85
C ARG A 138 4.79 -5.66 17.20
N ALA A 139 3.95 -5.23 18.13
CA ALA A 139 3.82 -5.85 19.45
C ALA A 139 3.37 -7.31 19.36
N ALA A 140 2.38 -7.61 18.51
CA ALA A 140 1.91 -8.98 18.27
C ALA A 140 3.02 -9.88 17.71
N ARG A 141 3.82 -9.38 16.76
CA ARG A 141 4.99 -10.12 16.23
C ARG A 141 6.05 -10.36 17.29
N ALA A 142 6.35 -9.37 18.12
CA ALA A 142 7.29 -9.52 19.22
C ALA A 142 6.79 -10.55 20.24
N SER A 143 5.54 -10.44 20.67
CA SER A 143 4.88 -11.40 21.57
C SER A 143 4.92 -12.82 21.00
N GLN A 144 4.61 -13.01 19.71
CA GLN A 144 4.68 -14.32 19.07
C GLN A 144 6.11 -14.88 19.05
N ARG A 145 7.14 -14.03 18.88
CA ARG A 145 8.55 -14.46 18.99
C ARG A 145 8.89 -14.90 20.41
N HIS A 146 8.50 -14.13 21.41
CA HIS A 146 8.70 -14.49 22.82
C HIS A 146 7.99 -15.79 23.18
N ALA A 147 6.75 -15.98 22.73
CA ALA A 147 6.01 -17.21 22.94
C ALA A 147 6.72 -18.42 22.30
N LYS A 148 7.20 -18.29 21.05
CA LYS A 148 7.99 -19.36 20.39
C LYS A 148 9.29 -19.65 21.13
N GLN A 149 10.00 -18.63 21.61
CA GLN A 149 11.23 -18.83 22.39
C GLN A 149 10.95 -19.49 23.74
N ALA A 150 9.86 -19.12 24.41
CA ALA A 150 9.43 -19.77 25.64
C ALA A 150 9.07 -21.23 25.39
N GLN A 151 8.37 -21.52 24.28
CA GLN A 151 8.04 -22.88 23.89
C GLN A 151 9.28 -23.72 23.58
N THR A 152 10.24 -23.20 22.81
CA THR A 152 11.47 -23.97 22.54
C THR A 152 12.32 -24.18 23.78
N ARG A 153 12.32 -23.24 24.74
CA ARG A 153 12.93 -23.43 26.06
C ARG A 153 12.19 -24.52 26.85
N LEU A 154 10.86 -24.54 26.83
CA LEU A 154 10.06 -25.58 27.46
C LEU A 154 10.37 -26.94 26.82
N ASP A 155 10.34 -27.06 25.50
CA ASP A 155 10.66 -28.31 24.79
C ASP A 155 12.09 -28.78 25.08
N ARG A 156 13.04 -27.86 25.26
CA ARG A 156 14.40 -28.20 25.72
C ARG A 156 14.45 -28.68 27.17
N LEU A 157 13.55 -28.21 28.02
CA LEU A 157 13.47 -28.64 29.42
C LEU A 157 12.48 -29.79 29.63
N SER A 158 11.71 -30.16 28.62
CA SER A 158 10.64 -31.17 28.74
C SER A 158 11.18 -32.58 28.94
N PHE A 159 12.47 -32.82 28.66
CA PHE A 159 13.12 -34.09 29.02
C PHE A 159 13.32 -34.23 30.53
N ILE A 160 13.39 -33.12 31.27
CA ILE A 160 13.54 -33.13 32.72
C ILE A 160 12.18 -33.50 33.31
N GLN A 161 12.04 -34.76 33.67
CA GLN A 161 10.82 -35.23 34.32
C GLN A 161 10.72 -34.63 35.72
N PRO A 162 9.50 -34.38 36.23
CA PRO A 162 9.30 -33.80 37.56
C PRO A 162 9.90 -34.66 38.69
N GLU A 163 10.14 -35.95 38.46
CA GLU A 163 10.82 -36.84 39.41
C GLU A 163 12.33 -36.54 39.50
N GLN A 164 13.00 -36.29 38.38
CA GLN A 164 14.42 -35.91 38.34
C GLN A 164 14.67 -34.54 38.99
N LEU A 165 13.71 -33.62 38.91
CA LEU A 165 13.77 -32.34 39.62
C LEU A 165 13.70 -32.51 41.14
N ARG A 166 12.95 -33.51 41.64
CA ARG A 166 12.90 -33.80 43.08
C ARG A 166 14.22 -34.37 43.56
N GLU A 167 14.83 -35.27 42.79
CA GLU A 167 16.16 -35.82 43.09
C GLU A 167 17.25 -34.74 43.05
N LEU A 168 17.25 -33.86 42.04
CA LEU A 168 18.15 -32.72 41.95
C LEU A 168 17.98 -31.72 43.11
N HIS A 169 16.74 -31.53 43.59
CA HIS A 169 16.49 -30.67 44.74
C HIS A 169 17.04 -31.25 46.05
N VAL A 170 17.06 -32.58 46.19
CA VAL A 170 17.73 -33.26 47.32
C VAL A 170 19.25 -33.13 47.17
N LEU A 171 19.79 -33.39 45.98
CA LEU A 171 21.23 -33.26 45.72
C LEU A 171 21.74 -31.83 45.93
N ALA A 172 20.96 -30.81 45.58
CA ALA A 172 21.32 -29.42 45.82
C ALA A 172 21.50 -29.13 47.32
N LYS A 173 20.63 -29.69 48.17
CA LYS A 173 20.77 -29.57 49.63
C LYS A 173 22.02 -30.29 50.13
N ASP A 174 22.31 -31.46 49.59
CA ASP A 174 23.52 -32.20 49.94
C ASP A 174 24.79 -31.44 49.52
N VAL A 175 24.80 -30.82 48.33
CA VAL A 175 25.90 -29.96 47.87
C VAL A 175 26.03 -28.71 48.73
N ASP A 176 24.93 -28.08 49.14
CA ASP A 176 24.98 -26.94 50.05
C ASP A 176 25.56 -27.35 51.41
N THR A 177 25.21 -28.53 51.94
CA THR A 177 25.82 -29.01 53.19
C THR A 177 27.29 -29.35 53.00
N LEU A 178 27.69 -29.93 51.87
CA LEU A 178 29.09 -30.19 51.54
C LEU A 178 29.87 -28.88 51.38
N TYR A 179 29.28 -27.87 50.73
CA TYR A 179 29.85 -26.54 50.60
C TYR A 179 30.03 -25.90 51.97
N MET A 180 29.00 -25.92 52.82
CA MET A 180 29.09 -25.38 54.18
C MET A 180 30.16 -26.10 55.00
N ASN A 181 30.29 -27.42 54.85
CA ASN A 181 31.33 -28.20 55.51
C ASN A 181 32.73 -27.88 54.96
N VAL A 182 32.88 -27.65 53.66
CA VAL A 182 34.16 -27.31 53.01
C VAL A 182 34.55 -25.86 53.28
N SER A 183 33.60 -24.93 53.29
CA SER A 183 33.83 -23.54 53.68
C SER A 183 34.05 -23.38 55.19
N GLY A 184 33.58 -24.35 55.98
CA GLY A 184 33.85 -24.47 57.41
C GLY A 184 35.14 -25.21 57.74
N LEU A 185 35.85 -25.76 56.75
CA LEU A 185 37.21 -26.25 56.96
C LEU A 185 38.11 -25.05 57.30
N PRO A 186 39.08 -25.22 58.22
CA PRO A 186 40.07 -24.19 58.49
C PRO A 186 40.71 -23.75 57.18
N PRO A 187 40.94 -22.45 56.96
CA PRO A 187 41.72 -22.01 55.81
C PRO A 187 43.04 -22.78 55.86
N LEU A 188 43.38 -23.46 54.76
CA LEU A 188 44.68 -24.09 54.61
C LEU A 188 45.72 -22.99 54.84
N ASP A 189 46.43 -23.05 55.97
CA ASP A 189 47.56 -22.17 56.20
C ASP A 189 48.55 -22.35 55.03
N PRO A 190 48.99 -21.27 54.38
CA PRO A 190 49.82 -21.31 53.18
C PRO A 190 51.28 -21.69 53.51
N ILE A 191 51.49 -22.62 54.42
CA ILE A 191 52.81 -23.01 54.92
C ILE A 191 53.27 -24.35 54.32
N ASP A 192 52.36 -25.18 53.80
CA ASP A 192 52.71 -26.44 53.10
C ASP A 192 52.36 -26.44 51.60
N MET A 193 51.97 -25.29 51.04
CA MET A 193 52.03 -25.10 49.58
C MET A 193 53.48 -24.80 49.25
N ASP A 194 54.24 -25.83 48.86
CA ASP A 194 55.59 -25.68 48.33
C ASP A 194 55.51 -24.79 47.08
N VAL A 195 55.65 -23.49 47.29
CA VAL A 195 55.86 -22.49 46.25
C VAL A 195 57.26 -22.76 45.72
N HIS A 196 57.38 -23.78 44.87
CA HIS A 196 58.55 -23.88 44.02
C HIS A 196 58.59 -22.60 43.19
N LEU A 197 59.62 -21.79 43.48
CA LEU A 197 59.96 -20.64 42.68
C LEU A 197 59.97 -21.05 41.20
N PRO A 198 59.44 -20.21 40.29
CA PRO A 198 59.47 -20.53 38.87
C PRO A 198 60.93 -20.70 38.42
N GLU A 199 61.31 -21.93 38.09
CA GLU A 199 62.53 -22.18 37.32
C GLU A 199 62.40 -21.40 36.00
N PRO A 200 63.34 -20.50 35.66
CA PRO A 200 63.24 -19.69 34.46
C PRO A 200 63.29 -20.60 33.23
N GLY A 201 62.12 -20.87 32.62
CA GLY A 201 62.01 -21.63 31.37
C GLY A 201 60.76 -22.50 31.21
N LYS A 202 59.99 -22.82 32.26
CA LYS A 202 58.75 -23.61 32.16
C LYS A 202 57.49 -22.73 32.07
N ARG A 203 56.48 -23.19 31.31
CA ARG A 203 55.24 -22.44 31.08
C ARG A 203 54.35 -22.50 32.32
N GLU A 204 53.65 -21.41 32.63
CA GLU A 204 52.94 -21.23 33.91
C GLU A 204 51.92 -22.34 34.24
N TRP A 205 51.28 -22.94 33.23
CA TRP A 205 50.32 -24.03 33.43
C TRP A 205 50.96 -25.40 33.73
N GLU A 206 52.29 -25.55 33.57
CA GLU A 206 53.05 -26.78 33.81
C GLU A 206 53.62 -26.87 35.24
N VAL A 207 53.57 -25.78 36.01
CA VAL A 207 54.18 -25.66 37.37
C VAL A 207 53.20 -26.09 38.48
N GLY A 208 52.10 -26.76 38.12
CA GLY A 208 51.13 -27.34 39.05
C GLY A 208 49.77 -26.62 39.07
N LYS A 209 48.88 -27.07 39.96
CA LYS A 209 47.45 -26.68 39.98
C LYS A 209 47.24 -25.17 40.13
N ALA A 210 48.08 -24.49 40.90
CA ALA A 210 48.02 -23.03 41.07
C ALA A 210 48.39 -22.28 39.78
N GLY A 211 49.40 -22.77 39.05
CA GLY A 211 49.80 -22.22 37.76
C GLY A 211 48.75 -22.41 36.67
N TYR A 212 48.09 -23.57 36.64
CA TYR A 212 46.96 -23.81 35.75
C TYR A 212 45.77 -22.88 36.04
N LEU A 213 45.45 -22.62 37.30
CA LEU A 213 44.36 -21.72 37.68
C LEU A 213 44.66 -20.26 37.30
N SER A 214 45.90 -19.80 37.51
CA SER A 214 46.38 -18.50 37.03
C SER A 214 46.17 -18.36 35.52
N TRP A 215 46.71 -19.32 34.75
CA TRP A 215 46.59 -19.32 33.29
C TRP A 215 45.14 -19.38 32.82
N ALA A 216 44.32 -20.27 33.38
CA ALA A 216 42.92 -20.43 32.99
C ALA A 216 42.10 -19.17 33.28
N SER A 217 42.36 -18.50 34.42
CA SER A 217 41.71 -17.22 34.74
C SER A 217 42.14 -16.11 33.78
N ALA A 218 43.42 -16.06 33.41
CA ALA A 218 43.95 -15.10 32.44
C ALA A 218 43.32 -15.31 31.05
N GLN A 219 43.24 -16.56 30.59
CA GLN A 219 42.61 -16.93 29.31
C GLN A 219 41.12 -16.56 29.28
N LEU A 220 40.42 -16.70 30.41
CA LEU A 220 38.99 -16.38 30.50
C LEU A 220 38.75 -14.86 30.45
N ILE A 221 39.63 -14.07 31.07
CA ILE A 221 39.63 -12.60 30.95
C ILE A 221 39.98 -12.16 29.52
N GLU A 222 40.93 -12.84 28.88
CA GLU A 222 41.33 -12.54 27.50
C GLU A 222 40.23 -12.89 26.50
N ASN A 223 39.53 -14.01 26.67
CA ASN A 223 38.36 -14.36 25.87
C ASN A 223 37.18 -13.40 26.10
N ALA A 224 36.96 -12.92 27.33
CA ALA A 224 35.93 -11.91 27.60
C ALA A 224 36.27 -10.56 26.93
N LYS A 225 37.55 -10.18 26.88
CA LYS A 225 38.02 -9.00 26.15
C LYS A 225 37.96 -9.20 24.63
N GLY A 226 38.30 -10.39 24.13
CA GLY A 226 38.22 -10.76 22.73
C GLY A 226 36.78 -10.81 22.21
N ALA A 227 35.83 -11.29 23.02
CA ALA A 227 34.40 -11.28 22.71
C ALA A 227 33.80 -9.85 22.66
N ALA A 228 34.43 -8.88 23.33
CA ALA A 228 34.09 -7.46 23.20
C ALA A 228 34.75 -6.78 22.00
N ALA A 229 35.85 -7.32 21.47
CA ALA A 229 36.64 -6.71 20.38
C ALA A 229 36.47 -7.38 19.01
N GLY A 230 35.95 -8.61 18.93
CA GLY A 230 35.79 -9.38 17.68
C GLY A 230 34.40 -9.97 17.55
N GLY A 231 33.47 -9.22 16.93
CA GLY A 231 32.09 -9.68 16.71
C GLY A 231 31.25 -8.71 15.88
N SER A 232 31.72 -8.39 14.68
CA SER A 232 30.92 -7.73 13.64
C SER A 232 30.07 -8.76 12.88
N VAL A 233 28.91 -8.27 12.40
CA VAL A 233 28.00 -8.84 11.39
C VAL A 233 26.83 -9.72 11.89
N LEU A 234 25.81 -9.08 12.48
CA LEU A 234 24.42 -9.15 11.99
C LEU A 234 23.51 -8.14 12.71
N GLY A 235 23.20 -7.04 12.03
CA GLY A 235 21.90 -6.37 12.14
C GLY A 235 21.71 -5.32 13.25
N GLY A 236 22.25 -4.11 13.02
CA GLY A 236 21.52 -2.86 13.25
C GLY A 236 21.30 -2.38 14.69
N ALA A 237 22.34 -1.79 15.27
CA ALA A 237 22.34 -0.54 16.06
C ALA A 237 23.76 -0.36 16.60
N SER A 238 24.42 0.77 16.33
CA SER A 238 25.72 1.07 16.91
C SER A 238 25.57 1.24 18.43
N ALA A 239 26.52 0.69 19.19
CA ALA A 239 26.56 0.80 20.65
C ALA A 239 26.64 2.27 21.14
N GLU A 240 27.04 3.21 20.28
CA GLU A 240 27.05 4.64 20.57
C GLU A 240 25.66 5.30 20.49
N GLU A 241 24.73 4.82 19.66
CA GLU A 241 23.35 5.37 19.63
C GLU A 241 22.50 4.90 20.83
N VAL A 242 22.83 3.75 21.42
CA VAL A 242 22.19 3.27 22.66
C VAL A 242 22.78 3.96 23.91
N SER A 243 24.07 4.32 23.86
CA SER A 243 24.74 5.09 24.92
C SER A 243 24.25 6.55 25.00
N ALA A 244 23.73 7.12 23.91
CA ALA A 244 23.27 8.50 23.87
C ALA A 244 21.81 8.67 24.35
N VAL A 245 21.04 7.59 24.51
CA VAL A 245 19.60 7.64 24.86
C VAL A 245 19.32 7.27 26.31
N ILE A 246 20.32 6.87 27.10
CA ILE A 246 20.12 6.57 28.52
C ILE A 246 21.29 7.15 29.32
N SER A 247 21.19 8.44 29.66
CA SER A 247 22.04 9.01 30.71
C SER A 247 21.77 8.27 32.02
N LYS A 248 22.83 8.00 32.79
CA LYS A 248 22.72 7.45 34.15
C LYS A 248 21.83 8.30 35.07
N GLU A 249 21.65 9.57 34.73
CA GLU A 249 20.78 10.51 35.46
C GLU A 249 19.29 10.23 35.23
N ASP A 250 18.90 9.77 34.04
CA ASP A 250 17.49 9.49 33.70
C ASP A 250 16.98 8.19 34.34
N VAL A 251 17.85 7.18 34.47
CA VAL A 251 17.54 5.92 35.16
C VAL A 251 17.47 6.13 36.68
N ALA A 252 18.34 6.98 37.23
CA ALA A 252 18.27 7.34 38.65
C ALA A 252 17.00 8.12 38.98
N ALA A 253 16.56 9.03 38.09
CA ALA A 253 15.30 9.78 38.25
C ALA A 253 14.06 8.87 38.20
N ALA A 254 14.03 7.88 37.30
CA ALA A 254 12.92 6.93 37.19
C ALA A 254 12.80 5.99 38.41
N VAL A 255 13.92 5.53 38.97
CA VAL A 255 13.94 4.70 40.18
C VAL A 255 13.51 5.49 41.42
N HIS A 256 13.86 6.77 41.50
CA HIS A 256 13.47 7.63 42.62
C HIS A 256 11.98 8.04 42.59
N ALA A 257 11.36 8.07 41.41
CA ALA A 257 9.93 8.32 41.23
C ALA A 257 9.07 7.12 41.64
N LEU A 258 9.52 5.89 41.35
CA LEU A 258 8.82 4.65 41.71
C LEU A 258 8.90 4.30 43.21
N GLY A 259 9.85 4.88 43.96
CA GLY A 259 9.99 4.67 45.40
C GLY A 259 9.14 5.60 46.29
N LYS A 260 8.37 6.52 45.72
CA LYS A 260 7.53 7.49 46.47
C LYS A 260 6.03 7.17 46.48
N GLU A 261 5.58 6.10 45.81
CA GLU A 261 4.18 5.67 45.77
C GLU A 261 3.91 4.34 46.52
N SER A 262 4.71 4.02 47.55
CA SER A 262 4.38 2.99 48.55
C SER A 262 4.59 3.50 49.97
#